data_AF-A0A1G4IGQ5-F1
#
_entry.id   AF-A0A1G4IGQ5-F1
#
_cell.length_a   1.000
_cell.length_b   1.000
_cell.length_c   1.000
_cell.angle_alpha   90.00
_cell.angle_beta   90.00
_cell.angle_gamma   90.00
#
_symmetry.space_group_name_H-M   'P 1'
#
loop_
_entity.id
_entity.type
_entity.pdbx_description
1 polymer ?
#
loop_
_entity_poly.entity_id
_entity_poly.type
_entity_poly.pdbx_seq_one_letter_code
_entity_poly.pdbx_strand_id
1 'polypeptide(L)'
;MQRCHINCGDRLTAPGEWTGVSCGGNPKFTTFRNNPIYLVENKTSRPVTILAELRHHAPAYRDPDDVNHYHQSGLALLKAINTRMPVSPILTSVTHRFLHRGMMLDAREVCAQMELPPSTTCYLVPYTLGRENYGKFHISVYPGLGKVNLAPLRTAALFASPVVISMSLKTELRNGVKVEFVVSRACDAHVLLCQRRPKVIDVCKSDLLGDFSVNMAVYDENGILLMNTGEPRNAREVAVSFRVPQQGLYSAVIMALGVDRRGNHRGCPCHLTIFTSKKAKVRLLGTVPNFPRRATPRTSIRSQSAEIMTPVSLTPRDGPKTAGSFHLPYISGGQSTTDSPFVMGIK
;
A
#
# COMPACT_ATOMS: atom_id res chain seq x y z
N MET A 1 -14.43 -32.82 13.14
CA MET A 1 -14.07 -33.13 14.55
C MET A 1 -13.67 -31.82 15.23
N GLN A 2 -14.54 -31.25 16.06
CA GLN A 2 -14.26 -30.02 16.81
C GLN A 2 -13.41 -30.37 18.04
N ARG A 3 -12.17 -29.87 18.11
CA ARG A 3 -11.28 -30.11 19.27
C ARG A 3 -11.37 -28.92 20.20
N CYS A 4 -11.89 -29.14 21.41
CA CYS A 4 -11.86 -28.14 22.47
C CYS A 4 -10.52 -28.24 23.21
N HIS A 5 -9.75 -27.16 23.21
CA HIS A 5 -8.48 -27.12 23.94
C HIS A 5 -8.71 -26.50 25.33
N ILE A 6 -9.01 -27.35 26.30
CA ILE A 6 -9.44 -26.93 27.66
C ILE A 6 -8.28 -26.29 28.49
N ASN A 7 -7.01 -26.51 28.13
CA ASN A 7 -5.84 -26.13 28.94
C ASN A 7 -4.78 -25.30 28.19
N CYS A 8 -5.15 -24.32 27.37
CA CYS A 8 -4.17 -23.54 26.60
C CYS A 8 -3.33 -22.50 27.38
N GLY A 9 -3.38 -22.51 28.71
CA GLY A 9 -2.69 -21.54 29.57
C GLY A 9 -3.36 -20.16 29.59
N ASP A 10 -2.65 -19.17 30.15
CA ASP A 10 -3.11 -17.78 30.20
C ASP A 10 -3.32 -17.22 28.78
N ARG A 11 -4.52 -16.69 28.53
CA ARG A 11 -4.86 -16.08 27.24
C ARG A 11 -4.48 -14.60 27.23
N LEU A 12 -3.87 -14.17 26.13
CA LEU A 12 -3.66 -12.76 25.84
C LEU A 12 -4.82 -12.27 24.99
N THR A 13 -5.58 -11.29 25.45
CA THR A 13 -6.76 -10.79 24.73
C THR A 13 -6.64 -9.29 24.44
N ALA A 14 -7.05 -8.90 23.24
CA ALA A 14 -7.15 -7.50 22.85
C ALA A 14 -8.48 -7.23 22.13
N PRO A 15 -9.14 -6.08 22.38
CA PRO A 15 -10.36 -5.70 21.70
C PRO A 15 -10.09 -5.23 20.26
N GLY A 16 -11.11 -5.30 19.41
CA GLY A 16 -11.09 -4.81 18.04
C GLY A 16 -12.48 -4.48 17.51
N GLU A 17 -12.51 -3.70 16.45
CA GLU A 17 -13.74 -3.31 15.78
C GLU A 17 -13.50 -3.06 14.29
N TRP A 18 -14.37 -3.64 13.45
CA TRP A 18 -14.51 -3.22 12.06
C TRP A 18 -15.53 -2.09 11.99
N THR A 19 -15.06 -0.94 11.53
CA THR A 19 -15.78 0.33 11.36
C THR A 19 -15.64 0.81 9.92
N GLY A 20 -16.26 1.94 9.54
CA GLY A 20 -16.13 2.54 8.21
C GLY A 20 -14.69 2.72 7.69
N VAL A 21 -13.71 2.85 8.59
CA VAL A 21 -12.29 2.99 8.23
C VAL A 21 -11.47 1.72 8.46
N SER A 22 -11.98 0.75 9.21
CA SER A 22 -11.27 -0.48 9.56
C SER A 22 -11.88 -1.76 8.96
N CYS A 23 -12.92 -1.66 8.15
CA CYS A 23 -13.54 -2.80 7.44
C CYS A 23 -12.81 -3.13 6.12
N GLY A 24 -11.55 -3.52 6.22
CA GLY A 24 -10.65 -3.72 5.08
C GLY A 24 -11.00 -4.89 4.15
N GLY A 25 -11.80 -5.84 4.63
CA GLY A 25 -12.15 -7.07 3.92
C GLY A 25 -10.99 -8.05 3.79
N ASN A 26 -11.16 -9.10 2.99
CA ASN A 26 -10.18 -10.18 2.88
C ASN A 26 -8.90 -9.78 2.09
N PRO A 27 -7.84 -10.60 2.10
CA PRO A 27 -6.57 -10.34 1.41
C PRO A 27 -6.63 -10.11 -0.11
N LYS A 28 -7.77 -10.29 -0.78
CA LYS A 28 -7.98 -9.95 -2.20
C LYS A 28 -8.25 -8.46 -2.42
N PHE A 29 -8.36 -7.68 -1.34
CA PHE A 29 -8.54 -6.24 -1.41
C PHE A 29 -7.29 -5.50 -0.94
N THR A 30 -6.90 -4.43 -1.62
CA THR A 30 -5.85 -3.49 -1.20
C THR A 30 -6.19 -2.86 0.15
N THR A 31 -7.48 -2.70 0.43
CA THR A 31 -8.00 -2.26 1.73
C THR A 31 -7.76 -3.26 2.87
N PHE A 32 -7.25 -4.47 2.62
CA PHE A 32 -6.93 -5.46 3.66
C PHE A 32 -6.06 -4.86 4.78
N ARG A 33 -5.12 -3.97 4.43
CA ARG A 33 -4.25 -3.26 5.39
C ARG A 33 -4.99 -2.32 6.35
N ASN A 34 -6.27 -2.03 6.07
CA ASN A 34 -7.10 -1.20 6.93
C ASN A 34 -7.78 -2.01 8.04
N ASN A 35 -7.82 -3.34 7.95
CA ASN A 35 -8.30 -4.16 9.07
C ASN A 35 -7.51 -3.86 10.35
N PRO A 36 -8.08 -4.09 11.54
CA PRO A 36 -7.32 -4.06 12.78
C PRO A 36 -6.12 -5.02 12.70
N ILE A 37 -4.94 -4.55 13.09
CA ILE A 37 -3.69 -5.31 13.05
C ILE A 37 -3.19 -5.49 14.47
N TYR A 38 -2.77 -6.70 14.81
CA TYR A 38 -2.15 -7.02 16.10
C TYR A 38 -0.74 -7.56 15.87
N LEU A 39 0.20 -7.12 16.67
CA LEU A 39 1.55 -7.66 16.71
C LEU A 39 1.58 -8.85 17.65
N VAL A 40 2.04 -9.98 17.14
CA VAL A 40 2.28 -11.20 17.93
C VAL A 40 3.76 -11.52 17.87
N GLU A 41 4.43 -11.42 19.01
CA GLU A 41 5.88 -11.53 19.09
C GLU A 41 6.28 -12.82 19.78
N ASN A 42 7.05 -13.66 19.09
CA ASN A 42 7.73 -14.79 19.69
C ASN A 42 9.13 -14.36 20.15
N LYS A 43 9.33 -14.31 21.48
CA LYS A 43 10.61 -13.91 22.09
C LYS A 43 11.57 -15.07 22.31
N THR A 44 11.18 -16.27 21.94
CA THR A 44 11.98 -17.48 22.13
C THR A 44 12.84 -17.77 20.89
N SER A 45 13.91 -18.54 21.09
CA SER A 45 14.79 -19.00 20.00
C SER A 45 14.22 -20.19 19.22
N ARG A 46 13.02 -20.67 19.56
CA ARG A 46 12.35 -21.80 18.90
C ARG A 46 11.00 -21.36 18.32
N PRO A 47 10.50 -22.05 17.27
CA PRO A 47 9.14 -21.82 16.82
C PRO A 47 8.14 -22.08 17.95
N VAL A 48 7.08 -21.27 18.03
CA VAL A 48 6.00 -21.43 19.01
C VAL A 48 4.69 -21.62 18.28
N THR A 49 3.99 -22.71 18.59
CA THR A 49 2.61 -22.92 18.15
C THR A 49 1.65 -22.18 19.06
N ILE A 50 0.81 -21.34 18.48
CA ILE A 50 -0.25 -20.63 19.19
C ILE A 50 -1.63 -21.08 18.68
N LEU A 51 -2.64 -20.97 19.53
CA LEU A 51 -4.03 -20.95 19.11
C LEU A 51 -4.50 -19.49 19.09
N ALA A 52 -4.94 -18.99 17.94
CA ALA A 52 -5.54 -17.67 17.81
C ALA A 52 -7.05 -17.81 17.68
N GLU A 53 -7.80 -16.99 18.41
CA GLU A 53 -9.27 -16.94 18.41
C GLU A 53 -9.72 -15.52 18.05
N LEU A 54 -10.62 -15.42 17.08
CA LEU A 54 -11.46 -14.26 16.83
C LEU A 54 -12.85 -14.56 17.38
N ARG A 55 -13.35 -13.72 18.29
CA ARG A 55 -14.70 -13.85 18.86
C ARG A 55 -15.52 -12.60 18.62
N HIS A 56 -16.62 -12.74 17.88
CA HIS A 56 -17.60 -11.68 17.65
C HIS A 56 -18.39 -11.39 18.93
N HIS A 57 -18.68 -10.11 19.19
CA HIS A 57 -19.50 -9.70 20.35
C HIS A 57 -20.98 -9.98 20.12
N ALA A 58 -21.46 -9.71 18.90
CA ALA A 58 -22.85 -9.85 18.50
C ALA A 58 -22.93 -10.44 17.09
N PRO A 59 -24.05 -11.09 16.72
CA PRO A 59 -24.32 -11.45 15.33
C PRO A 59 -24.41 -10.20 14.44
N ALA A 60 -24.19 -10.38 13.15
CA ALA A 60 -24.42 -9.34 12.15
C ALA A 60 -25.91 -9.05 12.00
N TYR A 61 -26.75 -10.09 12.02
CA TYR A 61 -28.20 -9.99 12.08
C TYR A 61 -28.79 -11.29 12.65
N ARG A 62 -30.08 -11.24 12.99
CA ARG A 62 -30.90 -12.44 13.28
C ARG A 62 -31.95 -12.57 12.19
N ASP A 63 -32.18 -13.79 11.75
CA ASP A 63 -33.25 -14.07 10.80
C ASP A 63 -34.61 -14.22 11.50
N PRO A 64 -35.73 -14.39 10.76
CA PRO A 64 -37.05 -14.58 11.35
C PRO A 64 -37.19 -15.84 12.22
N ASP A 65 -36.29 -16.81 12.07
CA ASP A 65 -36.25 -18.05 12.85
C ASP A 65 -35.38 -17.90 14.13
N ASP A 66 -34.99 -16.67 14.48
CA ASP A 66 -34.12 -16.29 15.61
C ASP A 66 -32.72 -16.93 15.54
N VAL A 67 -32.26 -17.32 14.35
CA VAL A 67 -30.92 -17.84 14.13
C VAL A 67 -29.93 -16.66 14.01
N ASN A 68 -28.82 -16.77 14.76
CA ASN A 68 -27.76 -15.77 14.75
C ASN A 68 -26.85 -15.96 13.54
N HIS A 69 -26.75 -14.94 12.68
CA HIS A 69 -25.85 -14.92 11.53
C HIS A 69 -24.63 -14.06 11.81
N TYR A 70 -23.44 -14.65 11.75
CA TYR A 70 -22.18 -13.94 11.94
C TYR A 70 -21.51 -13.63 10.60
N HIS A 71 -20.69 -12.60 10.55
CA HIS A 71 -19.89 -12.32 9.37
C HIS A 71 -18.96 -13.48 9.06
N GLN A 72 -18.94 -13.94 7.81
CA GLN A 72 -17.92 -14.88 7.36
C GLN A 72 -16.55 -14.21 7.51
N SER A 73 -15.74 -14.73 8.43
CA SER A 73 -14.54 -14.07 8.95
C SER A 73 -13.39 -15.05 9.14
N GLY A 74 -12.16 -14.53 9.15
CA GLY A 74 -10.96 -15.34 9.23
C GLY A 74 -9.80 -14.60 9.90
N LEU A 75 -8.73 -15.34 10.15
CA LEU A 75 -7.47 -14.84 10.72
C LEU A 75 -6.33 -15.06 9.73
N ALA A 76 -5.52 -14.03 9.51
CA ALA A 76 -4.28 -14.13 8.77
C ALA A 76 -3.09 -13.86 9.67
N LEU A 77 -2.03 -14.65 9.51
CA LEU A 77 -0.73 -14.39 10.11
C LEU A 77 0.26 -14.02 9.01
N LEU A 78 0.89 -12.87 9.15
CA LEU A 78 1.90 -12.37 8.23
C LEU A 78 3.20 -12.08 8.97
N LYS A 79 4.30 -12.02 8.23
CA LYS A 79 5.55 -11.44 8.72
C LYS A 79 6.16 -10.51 7.69
N ALA A 80 6.95 -9.55 8.16
CA ALA A 80 7.75 -8.70 7.29
C ALA A 80 8.70 -9.57 6.44
N ILE A 81 8.87 -9.21 5.16
CA ILE A 81 9.81 -9.87 4.25
C ILE A 81 11.25 -9.49 4.62
N ASN A 82 11.47 -8.20 4.92
CA ASN A 82 12.75 -7.67 5.37
C ASN A 82 12.71 -7.44 6.89
N THR A 83 13.58 -8.11 7.63
CA THR A 83 13.66 -8.01 9.10
C THR A 83 14.19 -6.66 9.59
N ARG A 84 14.85 -5.87 8.74
CA ARG A 84 15.31 -4.50 9.06
C ARG A 84 14.22 -3.45 8.84
N MET A 85 13.09 -3.83 8.25
CA MET A 85 11.97 -2.92 8.03
C MET A 85 11.37 -2.50 9.37
N PRO A 86 11.12 -1.20 9.62
CA PRO A 86 10.36 -0.80 10.81
C PRO A 86 8.95 -1.39 10.77
N VAL A 87 8.34 -1.56 11.94
CA VAL A 87 6.96 -2.04 12.05
C VAL A 87 6.04 -1.11 11.27
N SER A 88 5.24 -1.67 10.37
CA SER A 88 4.47 -0.91 9.39
C SER A 88 3.06 -1.48 9.26
N PRO A 89 2.01 -0.65 9.33
CA PRO A 89 0.64 -1.09 9.04
C PRO A 89 0.37 -1.17 7.53
N ILE A 90 1.31 -0.74 6.68
CA ILE A 90 1.13 -0.78 5.23
C ILE A 90 1.47 -2.19 4.76
N LEU A 91 0.49 -3.08 4.88
CA LEU A 91 0.59 -4.48 4.46
C LEU A 91 0.39 -4.57 2.95
N THR A 92 1.46 -4.92 2.23
CA THR A 92 1.46 -5.15 0.77
C THR A 92 2.22 -6.43 0.46
N SER A 93 2.05 -6.97 -0.76
CA SER A 93 2.74 -8.18 -1.20
C SER A 93 4.27 -8.05 -1.28
N VAL A 94 4.80 -6.82 -1.22
CA VAL A 94 6.24 -6.53 -1.24
C VAL A 94 6.83 -6.24 0.14
N THR A 95 5.99 -5.96 1.14
CA THR A 95 6.44 -5.67 2.51
C THR A 95 6.25 -6.88 3.42
N HIS A 96 5.18 -7.65 3.22
CA HIS A 96 4.79 -8.75 4.12
C HIS A 96 4.45 -10.01 3.32
N ARG A 97 4.73 -11.17 3.92
CA ARG A 97 4.33 -12.48 3.41
C ARG A 97 3.43 -13.20 4.40
N PHE A 98 2.48 -13.97 3.89
CA PHE A 98 1.62 -14.80 4.72
C PHE A 98 2.41 -16.00 5.26
N LEU A 99 2.24 -16.26 6.55
CA LEU A 99 2.61 -17.52 7.19
C LEU A 99 1.40 -18.44 7.30
N HIS A 100 0.22 -17.85 7.52
CA HIS A 100 -1.04 -18.59 7.61
C HIS A 100 -2.19 -17.77 7.04
N ARG A 101 -3.10 -18.45 6.34
CA ARG A 101 -4.39 -17.91 5.88
C ARG A 101 -5.48 -18.82 6.40
N GLY A 102 -6.14 -18.39 7.47
CA GLY A 102 -7.19 -19.18 8.10
C GLY A 102 -8.38 -19.40 7.17
N MET A 103 -9.03 -20.54 7.33
CA MET A 103 -10.33 -20.79 6.73
C MET A 103 -11.33 -19.76 7.26
N MET A 104 -12.23 -19.30 6.40
CA MET A 104 -13.25 -18.33 6.79
C MET A 104 -14.51 -19.05 7.24
N LEU A 105 -15.04 -18.64 8.38
CA LEU A 105 -16.23 -19.23 9.00
C LEU A 105 -17.20 -18.13 9.40
N ASP A 106 -18.48 -18.43 9.32
CA ASP A 106 -19.63 -17.62 9.72
C ASP A 106 -20.10 -17.98 11.15
N ALA A 107 -19.12 -18.20 12.03
CA ALA A 107 -19.34 -18.57 13.41
C ALA A 107 -19.02 -17.42 14.37
N ARG A 108 -19.58 -17.47 15.58
CA ARG A 108 -19.26 -16.52 16.67
C ARG A 108 -17.77 -16.53 17.01
N GLU A 109 -17.16 -17.72 17.05
CA GLU A 109 -15.74 -17.92 17.28
C GLU A 109 -15.07 -18.56 16.07
N VAL A 110 -13.98 -17.93 15.60
CA VAL A 110 -13.12 -18.45 14.54
C VAL A 110 -11.74 -18.69 15.14
N CYS A 111 -11.33 -19.95 15.20
CA CYS A 111 -10.05 -20.35 15.78
C CYS A 111 -9.10 -20.90 14.71
N ALA A 112 -7.82 -20.60 14.86
CA ALA A 112 -6.78 -21.13 13.99
C ALA A 112 -5.49 -21.41 14.78
N GLN A 113 -4.94 -22.60 14.61
CA GLN A 113 -3.62 -22.95 15.12
C GLN A 113 -2.56 -22.45 14.13
N MET A 114 -1.58 -21.70 14.63
CA MET A 114 -0.57 -21.02 13.81
C MET A 114 0.82 -21.19 14.42
N GLU A 115 1.86 -21.20 13.58
CA GLU A 115 3.25 -21.24 14.05
C GLU A 115 3.90 -19.86 13.93
N LEU A 116 4.47 -19.40 15.04
CA LEU A 116 5.29 -18.20 15.10
C LEU A 116 6.77 -18.57 14.95
N PRO A 117 7.49 -18.02 13.95
CA PRO A 117 8.92 -18.22 13.82
C PRO A 117 9.71 -17.73 15.06
N PRO A 118 10.91 -18.25 15.33
CA PRO A 118 11.79 -17.78 16.40
C PRO A 118 12.07 -16.28 16.31
N SER A 119 12.20 -15.61 17.46
CA SER A 119 12.68 -14.23 17.58
C SER A 119 12.06 -13.25 16.57
N THR A 120 10.77 -13.40 16.28
CA THR A 120 10.09 -12.69 15.19
C THR A 120 8.82 -12.02 15.69
N THR A 121 8.59 -10.79 15.22
CA THR A 121 7.29 -10.12 15.32
C THR A 121 6.45 -10.43 14.08
N CYS A 122 5.29 -11.04 14.29
CA CYS A 122 4.30 -11.32 13.25
C CYS A 122 3.09 -10.39 13.37
N TYR A 123 2.31 -10.32 12.29
CA TYR A 123 1.11 -9.50 12.15
C TYR A 123 -0.09 -10.44 12.10
N LEU A 124 -0.90 -10.42 13.14
CA LEU A 124 -2.18 -11.12 13.20
C LEU A 124 -3.29 -10.16 12.79
N VAL A 125 -4.02 -10.50 11.74
CA VAL A 125 -5.03 -9.64 11.12
C VAL A 125 -6.35 -10.41 11.05
N PRO A 126 -7.36 -10.05 11.87
CA PRO A 126 -8.73 -10.48 11.66
C PRO A 126 -9.37 -9.73 10.49
N TYR A 127 -10.13 -10.44 9.66
CA TYR A 127 -10.80 -9.87 8.51
C TYR A 127 -12.12 -10.58 8.20
N THR A 128 -13.00 -9.88 7.49
CA THR A 128 -14.26 -10.41 6.95
C THR A 128 -14.13 -10.75 5.46
N LEU A 129 -15.06 -11.54 4.91
CA LEU A 129 -15.04 -11.89 3.48
C LEU A 129 -15.13 -10.63 2.62
N GLY A 130 -16.14 -9.80 2.88
CA GLY A 130 -16.36 -8.54 2.18
C GLY A 130 -15.73 -7.36 2.92
N ARG A 131 -15.67 -6.22 2.22
CA ARG A 131 -15.48 -4.89 2.82
C ARG A 131 -16.80 -4.46 3.47
N GLU A 132 -16.76 -3.40 4.27
CA GLU A 132 -17.98 -2.76 4.83
C GLU A 132 -18.80 -3.64 5.77
N ASN A 133 -18.21 -4.73 6.26
CA ASN A 133 -18.78 -5.49 7.37
C ASN A 133 -18.36 -4.86 8.69
N TYR A 134 -19.34 -4.44 9.48
CA TYR A 134 -19.13 -3.79 10.77
C TYR A 134 -19.33 -4.76 11.93
N GLY A 135 -18.56 -4.58 13.00
CA GLY A 135 -18.75 -5.39 14.20
C GLY A 135 -17.60 -5.28 15.19
N LYS A 136 -17.93 -5.47 16.46
CA LYS A 136 -16.98 -5.54 17.58
C LYS A 136 -16.57 -6.98 17.83
N PHE A 137 -15.31 -7.18 18.18
CA PHE A 137 -14.74 -8.49 18.43
C PHE A 137 -13.62 -8.44 19.47
N HIS A 138 -13.21 -9.62 19.93
CA HIS A 138 -11.95 -9.84 20.64
C HIS A 138 -11.04 -10.74 19.84
N ILE A 139 -9.74 -10.46 19.93
CA ILE A 139 -8.67 -11.37 19.49
C ILE A 139 -8.00 -11.93 20.73
N SER A 140 -7.95 -13.25 20.83
CA SER A 140 -7.22 -13.95 21.88
C SER A 140 -6.13 -14.80 21.28
N VAL A 141 -4.96 -14.81 21.93
CA VAL A 141 -3.84 -15.70 21.62
C VAL A 141 -3.59 -16.56 22.85
N TYR A 142 -3.62 -17.87 22.65
CA TYR A 142 -3.25 -18.85 23.66
C TYR A 142 -1.88 -19.43 23.30
N PRO A 143 -0.81 -19.07 24.04
CA PRO A 143 0.55 -19.41 23.66
C PRO A 143 1.03 -20.76 24.20
N GLY A 144 0.20 -21.46 24.99
CA GLY A 144 0.62 -22.66 25.72
C GLY A 144 1.77 -22.33 26.66
N LEU A 145 2.90 -23.03 26.48
CA LEU A 145 4.14 -22.78 27.24
C LEU A 145 5.08 -21.74 26.59
N GLY A 146 4.71 -21.20 25.43
CA GLY A 146 5.54 -20.27 24.68
C GLY A 146 5.53 -18.85 25.27
N LYS A 147 6.68 -18.18 25.26
CA LYS A 147 6.78 -16.76 25.64
C LYS A 147 6.38 -15.86 24.46
N VAL A 148 5.10 -15.56 24.39
CA VAL A 148 4.49 -14.74 23.33
C VAL A 148 3.95 -13.44 23.92
N ASN A 149 3.98 -12.37 23.13
CA ASN A 149 3.31 -11.11 23.44
C ASN A 149 2.24 -10.80 22.39
N LEU A 150 1.17 -10.12 22.79
CA LEU A 150 0.09 -9.63 21.92
C LEU A 150 -0.12 -8.13 22.17
N ALA A 151 -0.02 -7.32 21.12
CA ALA A 151 -0.28 -5.89 21.22
C ALA A 151 -1.02 -5.37 19.97
N PRO A 152 -2.08 -4.57 20.10
CA PRO A 152 -2.66 -3.86 18.96
C PRO A 152 -1.63 -2.94 18.30
N LEU A 153 -1.51 -3.01 16.97
CA LEU A 153 -0.72 -2.04 16.22
C LEU A 153 -1.51 -0.73 16.16
N ARG A 154 -1.09 0.26 16.94
CA ARG A 154 -1.75 1.57 16.99
C ARG A 154 -1.44 2.36 15.71
N THR A 155 -2.29 2.22 14.71
CA THR A 155 -2.13 2.85 13.39
C THR A 155 -2.30 4.36 13.41
N ALA A 156 -2.91 4.91 14.47
CA ALA A 156 -3.15 6.35 14.64
C ALA A 156 -1.87 7.22 14.60
N ALA A 157 -0.68 6.62 14.77
CA ALA A 157 0.59 7.34 14.65
C ALA A 157 0.97 7.72 13.21
N LEU A 158 0.44 7.00 12.20
CA LEU A 158 0.76 7.21 10.78
C LEU A 158 -0.32 8.02 10.05
N PHE A 159 -1.53 8.11 10.59
CA PHE A 159 -2.69 8.66 9.88
C PHE A 159 -2.97 10.15 10.10
N ALA A 160 -2.20 10.88 10.91
CA ALA A 160 -2.62 12.22 11.30
C ALA A 160 -2.68 13.24 10.13
N SER A 161 -1.91 13.03 9.05
CA SER A 161 -1.97 13.82 7.81
C SER A 161 -0.92 13.30 6.82
N PRO A 162 -1.19 12.24 6.05
CA PRO A 162 -0.23 11.77 5.07
C PRO A 162 -0.06 12.80 3.95
N VAL A 163 1.15 12.86 3.41
CA VAL A 163 1.43 13.72 2.25
C VAL A 163 1.15 12.91 0.99
N VAL A 164 0.19 13.37 0.19
CA VAL A 164 -0.27 12.69 -1.03
C VAL A 164 0.14 13.50 -2.26
N ILE A 165 0.72 12.83 -3.24
CA ILE A 165 0.95 13.39 -4.58
C ILE A 165 0.30 12.49 -5.63
N SER A 166 -0.43 13.12 -6.54
CA SER A 166 -1.02 12.46 -7.71
C SER A 166 -0.10 12.68 -8.90
N MET A 167 0.27 11.61 -9.59
CA MET A 167 1.16 11.70 -10.75
C MET A 167 0.80 10.66 -11.80
N SER A 168 1.33 10.82 -13.01
CA SER A 168 1.21 9.84 -14.08
C SER A 168 2.61 9.41 -14.51
N LEU A 169 2.98 8.17 -14.18
CA LEU A 169 4.28 7.61 -14.56
C LEU A 169 4.26 7.30 -16.05
N LYS A 170 5.18 7.90 -16.82
CA LYS A 170 5.33 7.59 -18.25
C LYS A 170 6.18 6.32 -18.39
N THR A 171 5.67 5.33 -19.11
CA THR A 171 6.36 4.04 -19.32
C THR A 171 7.58 4.16 -20.23
N GLU A 172 7.63 5.22 -21.04
CA GLU A 172 8.74 5.60 -21.92
C GLU A 172 9.93 6.22 -21.18
N LEU A 173 9.76 6.67 -19.92
CA LEU A 173 10.86 7.15 -19.08
C LEU A 173 11.60 5.95 -18.47
N ARG A 174 12.64 5.46 -19.15
CA ARG A 174 13.46 4.32 -18.69
C ARG A 174 14.02 4.47 -17.27
N ASN A 175 14.24 5.72 -16.83
CA ASN A 175 14.83 6.01 -15.52
C ASN A 175 13.77 6.32 -14.44
N GLY A 176 12.48 6.36 -14.82
CA GLY A 176 11.37 6.67 -13.93
C GLY A 176 11.20 8.15 -13.58
N VAL A 177 10.32 8.38 -12.60
CA VAL A 177 10.02 9.68 -12.02
C VAL A 177 10.65 9.74 -10.63
N LYS A 178 11.37 10.83 -10.35
CA LYS A 178 11.93 11.12 -9.04
C LYS A 178 11.01 12.09 -8.30
N VAL A 179 10.59 11.71 -7.11
CA VAL A 179 9.82 12.56 -6.19
C VAL A 179 10.72 12.99 -5.06
N GLU A 180 10.93 14.30 -4.90
CA GLU A 180 11.79 14.85 -3.87
C GLU A 180 10.96 15.39 -2.70
N PHE A 181 11.39 15.08 -1.48
CA PHE A 181 10.70 15.50 -0.26
C PHE A 181 11.69 15.72 0.88
N VAL A 182 11.36 16.67 1.76
CA VAL A 182 12.13 16.97 2.96
C VAL A 182 11.42 16.39 4.17
N VAL A 183 12.15 15.68 5.02
CA VAL A 183 11.64 15.18 6.31
C VAL A 183 12.27 16.00 7.43
N SER A 184 11.45 16.48 8.37
CA SER A 184 11.88 17.47 9.36
C SER A 184 12.70 16.92 10.54
N ARG A 185 12.83 15.60 10.70
CA ARG A 185 13.59 14.94 11.79
C ARG A 185 13.66 13.43 11.56
N ALA A 186 14.50 12.76 12.35
CA ALA A 186 14.57 11.31 12.41
C ALA A 186 13.21 10.68 12.77
N CYS A 187 12.77 9.70 12.00
CA CYS A 187 11.53 8.94 12.23
C CYS A 187 11.49 7.67 11.37
N ASP A 188 10.50 6.81 11.62
CA ASP A 188 10.14 5.78 10.64
C ASP A 188 9.19 6.39 9.60
N ALA A 189 9.50 6.17 8.32
CA ALA A 189 8.75 6.66 7.17
C ALA A 189 8.22 5.48 6.36
N HIS A 190 7.00 5.64 5.85
CA HIS A 190 6.33 4.62 5.05
C HIS A 190 5.81 5.27 3.78
N VAL A 191 6.16 4.71 2.63
CA VAL A 191 5.80 5.26 1.33
C VAL A 191 4.98 4.21 0.60
N LEU A 192 3.76 4.59 0.22
CA LEU A 192 2.82 3.74 -0.50
C LEU A 192 2.56 4.32 -1.88
N LEU A 193 2.79 3.52 -2.92
CA LEU A 193 2.41 3.81 -4.29
C LEU A 193 1.18 2.99 -4.63
N CYS A 194 0.10 3.65 -5.06
CA CYS A 194 -1.15 3.02 -5.48
C CYS A 194 -1.48 3.40 -6.93
N GLN A 195 -1.64 2.43 -7.82
CA GLN A 195 -2.05 2.67 -9.21
C GLN A 195 -3.55 2.93 -9.27
N ARG A 196 -3.99 4.04 -9.88
CA ARG A 196 -5.42 4.34 -10.04
C ARG A 196 -6.03 3.42 -11.10
N ARG A 197 -7.25 2.96 -10.87
CA ARG A 197 -8.08 2.36 -11.93
C ARG A 197 -8.67 3.49 -12.79
N PRO A 198 -8.81 3.30 -14.11
CA PRO A 198 -9.89 3.94 -14.86
C PRO A 198 -11.21 3.56 -14.18
N LYS A 199 -12.18 4.48 -14.04
CA LYS A 199 -13.47 4.28 -13.34
C LYS A 199 -14.34 3.14 -13.89
N VAL A 200 -13.87 2.38 -14.87
CA VAL A 200 -14.66 1.39 -15.60
C VAL A 200 -14.16 -0.01 -15.23
N ILE A 201 -15.13 -0.87 -14.90
CA ILE A 201 -15.06 -2.30 -14.63
C ILE A 201 -14.93 -2.64 -13.13
N ASP A 202 -16.08 -2.55 -12.47
CA ASP A 202 -16.41 -3.09 -11.14
C ASP A 202 -16.77 -4.60 -11.21
N VAL A 203 -16.09 -5.35 -12.09
CA VAL A 203 -16.39 -6.78 -12.35
C VAL A 203 -15.42 -7.71 -11.61
N CYS A 204 -14.29 -7.19 -11.09
CA CYS A 204 -13.34 -8.00 -10.35
C CYS A 204 -13.66 -8.03 -8.85
N LYS A 205 -13.92 -9.24 -8.32
CA LYS A 205 -13.98 -9.59 -6.88
C LYS A 205 -12.65 -9.37 -6.11
N SER A 206 -11.70 -8.63 -6.70
CA SER A 206 -10.33 -8.39 -6.24
C SER A 206 -9.81 -7.10 -6.87
N ASP A 207 -8.94 -6.37 -6.17
CA ASP A 207 -8.27 -5.18 -6.69
C ASP A 207 -6.74 -5.21 -6.52
N LEU A 208 -6.16 -6.35 -6.16
CA LEU A 208 -4.71 -6.49 -5.93
C LEU A 208 -3.85 -6.25 -7.17
N LEU A 209 -4.37 -6.48 -8.37
CA LEU A 209 -3.60 -6.40 -9.60
C LEU A 209 -3.64 -4.97 -10.17
N GLY A 210 -2.45 -4.45 -10.41
CA GLY A 210 -2.20 -3.23 -11.17
C GLY A 210 -2.21 -3.51 -12.67
N ASP A 211 -2.41 -2.46 -13.44
CA ASP A 211 -2.37 -2.55 -14.92
C ASP A 211 -0.91 -2.47 -15.43
N PHE A 212 0.00 -1.92 -14.62
CA PHE A 212 1.43 -1.78 -14.91
C PHE A 212 2.29 -2.53 -13.90
N SER A 213 3.49 -2.94 -14.32
CA SER A 213 4.52 -3.43 -13.40
C SER A 213 5.29 -2.25 -12.84
N VAL A 214 5.26 -2.06 -11.52
CA VAL A 214 5.91 -0.92 -10.86
C VAL A 214 6.96 -1.38 -9.85
N ASN A 215 8.00 -0.57 -9.69
CA ASN A 215 8.90 -0.64 -8.54
C ASN A 215 9.22 0.77 -8.02
N MET A 216 9.71 0.81 -6.79
CA MET A 216 10.06 2.04 -6.09
C MET A 216 11.35 1.83 -5.29
N ALA A 217 12.23 2.81 -5.34
CA ALA A 217 13.45 2.89 -4.54
C ALA A 217 13.51 4.26 -3.85
N VAL A 218 14.00 4.30 -2.61
CA VAL A 218 14.14 5.53 -1.83
C VAL A 218 15.60 5.75 -1.48
N TYR A 219 16.05 6.98 -1.66
CA TYR A 219 17.43 7.43 -1.46
C TYR A 219 17.49 8.62 -0.50
N ASP A 220 18.62 8.76 0.19
CA ASP A 220 18.95 9.97 0.94
C ASP A 220 19.48 11.11 0.04
N GLU A 221 19.91 12.20 0.67
CA GLU A 221 20.46 13.38 0.00
C GLU A 221 21.75 13.10 -0.78
N ASN A 222 22.51 12.10 -0.36
CA ASN A 222 23.77 11.67 -0.99
C ASN A 222 23.54 10.64 -2.11
N GLY A 223 22.29 10.25 -2.35
CA GLY A 223 21.95 9.19 -3.32
C GLY A 223 22.21 7.78 -2.80
N ILE A 224 22.38 7.60 -1.49
CA ILE A 224 22.52 6.29 -0.86
C ILE A 224 21.15 5.64 -0.78
N LEU A 225 21.05 4.40 -1.26
CA LEU A 225 19.83 3.61 -1.23
C LEU A 225 19.43 3.26 0.21
N LEU A 226 18.23 3.67 0.63
CA LEU A 226 17.66 3.34 1.94
C LEU A 226 16.78 2.10 1.88
N MET A 227 15.93 1.98 0.86
CA MET A 227 14.99 0.87 0.70
C MET A 227 14.48 0.76 -0.74
N ASN A 228 14.10 -0.43 -1.18
CA ASN A 228 13.42 -0.63 -2.45
C ASN A 228 12.35 -1.74 -2.36
N THR A 229 11.50 -1.81 -3.38
CA THR A 229 10.49 -2.88 -3.53
C THR A 229 11.02 -4.14 -4.23
N GLY A 230 12.29 -4.16 -4.63
CA GLY A 230 12.91 -5.18 -5.47
C GLY A 230 12.45 -5.11 -6.93
N GLU A 231 12.30 -6.29 -7.54
CA GLU A 231 11.86 -6.44 -8.92
C GLU A 231 10.49 -5.80 -9.19
N PRO A 232 10.27 -5.22 -10.38
CA PRO A 232 8.97 -4.69 -10.81
C PRO A 232 7.85 -5.71 -10.72
N ARG A 233 6.70 -5.31 -10.16
CA ARG A 233 5.52 -6.18 -9.98
C ARG A 233 4.25 -5.51 -10.45
N ASN A 234 3.33 -6.29 -11.00
CA ASN A 234 1.98 -5.85 -11.36
C ASN A 234 1.03 -5.75 -10.15
N ALA A 235 1.54 -5.28 -9.01
CA ALA A 235 0.75 -5.05 -7.81
C ALA A 235 0.10 -3.67 -7.87
N ARG A 236 -1.19 -3.60 -7.51
CA ARG A 236 -1.96 -2.36 -7.43
C ARG A 236 -1.35 -1.39 -6.41
N GLU A 237 -0.87 -1.93 -5.30
CA GLU A 237 -0.16 -1.20 -4.26
C GLU A 237 1.23 -1.81 -4.03
N VAL A 238 2.26 -0.96 -4.04
CA VAL A 238 3.62 -1.31 -3.57
C VAL A 238 4.06 -0.32 -2.51
N ALA A 239 4.85 -0.77 -1.55
CA ALA A 239 5.27 0.08 -0.45
C ALA A 239 6.72 -0.17 -0.04
N VAL A 240 7.35 0.86 0.51
CA VAL A 240 8.60 0.74 1.27
C VAL A 240 8.40 1.32 2.66
N SER A 241 9.13 0.80 3.63
CA SER A 241 9.17 1.34 4.99
C SER A 241 10.61 1.35 5.45
N PHE A 242 11.09 2.48 5.96
CA PHE A 242 12.50 2.69 6.27
C PHE A 242 12.67 3.72 7.39
N ARG A 243 13.84 3.70 8.03
CA ARG A 243 14.21 4.67 9.05
C ARG A 243 14.86 5.89 8.38
N VAL A 244 14.30 7.06 8.63
CA VAL A 244 14.89 8.36 8.35
C VAL A 244 15.87 8.66 9.49
N PRO A 245 17.19 8.73 9.24
CA PRO A 245 18.18 8.90 10.30
C PRO A 245 18.25 10.34 10.84
N GLN A 246 17.96 11.34 10.00
CA GLN A 246 18.08 12.75 10.36
C GLN A 246 17.13 13.62 9.53
N GLN A 247 17.03 14.90 9.89
CA GLN A 247 16.37 15.87 9.02
C GLN A 247 17.15 16.01 7.71
N GLY A 248 16.47 16.03 6.57
CA GLY A 248 17.17 16.15 5.29
C GLY A 248 16.29 15.97 4.06
N LEU A 249 16.94 16.02 2.91
CA LEU A 249 16.35 15.74 1.60
C LEU A 249 16.36 14.24 1.33
N TYR A 250 15.24 13.73 0.82
CA TYR A 250 15.06 12.35 0.41
C TYR A 250 14.39 12.31 -0.96
N SER A 251 14.60 11.20 -1.67
CA SER A 251 13.97 11.02 -2.97
C SER A 251 13.41 9.61 -3.17
N ALA A 252 12.21 9.52 -3.72
CA ALA A 252 11.61 8.28 -4.18
C ALA A 252 11.68 8.22 -5.70
N VAL A 253 12.42 7.25 -6.24
CA VAL A 253 12.48 6.97 -7.68
C VAL A 253 11.51 5.84 -7.97
N ILE A 254 10.58 6.10 -8.89
CA ILE A 254 9.47 5.20 -9.19
C ILE A 254 9.47 4.94 -10.69
N MET A 255 9.50 3.66 -11.06
CA MET A 255 9.47 3.23 -12.45
C MET A 255 8.19 2.44 -12.73
N ALA A 256 7.63 2.65 -13.91
CA ALA A 256 6.53 1.85 -14.44
C ALA A 256 7.00 1.18 -15.73
N LEU A 257 6.88 -0.13 -15.77
CA LEU A 257 7.22 -0.98 -16.91
C LEU A 257 5.96 -1.65 -17.45
N GLY A 258 5.99 -1.91 -18.75
CA GLY A 258 4.94 -2.61 -19.47
C GLY A 258 4.02 -1.67 -20.25
N VAL A 259 3.44 -2.23 -21.31
CA VAL A 259 2.34 -1.63 -22.06
C VAL A 259 1.05 -1.97 -21.31
N ASP A 260 0.17 -0.99 -21.16
CA ASP A 260 -1.18 -1.16 -20.66
C ASP A 260 -1.79 -2.46 -21.22
N ARG A 261 -2.19 -3.39 -20.34
CA ARG A 261 -2.87 -4.65 -20.75
C ARG A 261 -4.14 -4.38 -21.58
N ARG A 262 -4.66 -3.15 -21.54
CA ARG A 262 -5.85 -2.68 -22.26
C ARG A 262 -5.55 -1.74 -23.44
N GLY A 263 -4.28 -1.59 -23.80
CA GLY A 263 -3.87 -1.15 -25.14
C GLY A 263 -3.89 0.35 -25.45
N ASN A 264 -4.27 1.26 -24.55
CA ASN A 264 -4.46 2.68 -24.93
C ASN A 264 -3.87 3.73 -23.98
N HIS A 265 -3.26 3.37 -22.84
CA HIS A 265 -2.67 4.34 -21.93
C HIS A 265 -1.13 4.36 -21.95
N ARG A 266 -0.55 5.49 -22.40
CA ARG A 266 0.90 5.80 -22.30
C ARG A 266 1.38 6.15 -20.89
N GLY A 267 0.50 6.13 -19.89
CA GLY A 267 0.82 6.54 -18.53
C GLY A 267 0.13 5.68 -17.49
N CYS A 268 0.83 5.44 -16.38
CA CYS A 268 0.32 4.80 -15.19
C CYS A 268 -0.09 5.89 -14.18
N PRO A 269 -1.39 6.27 -14.10
CA PRO A 269 -1.86 7.20 -13.09
C PRO A 269 -1.74 6.57 -11.71
N CYS A 270 -1.13 7.27 -10.76
CA CYS A 270 -0.88 6.74 -9.44
C CYS A 270 -0.91 7.83 -8.36
N HIS A 271 -1.12 7.38 -7.13
CA HIS A 271 -0.94 8.18 -5.92
C HIS A 271 0.27 7.67 -5.17
N LEU A 272 1.18 8.57 -4.84
CA LEU A 272 2.22 8.31 -3.86
C LEU A 272 1.81 8.96 -2.55
N THR A 273 1.81 8.17 -1.48
CA THR A 273 1.43 8.62 -0.15
C THR A 273 2.59 8.39 0.80
N ILE A 274 3.02 9.44 1.48
CA ILE A 274 4.12 9.41 2.45
C ILE A 274 3.53 9.57 3.85
N PHE A 275 3.72 8.56 4.67
CA PHE A 275 3.35 8.54 6.08
C PHE A 275 4.62 8.65 6.93
N THR A 276 4.55 9.47 7.97
CA THR A 276 5.60 9.60 8.97
C THR A 276 4.96 9.67 10.35
N SER A 277 5.76 9.48 11.40
CA SER A 277 5.28 9.68 12.78
C SER A 277 4.72 11.09 12.97
N LYS A 278 3.71 11.26 13.85
CA LYS A 278 3.08 12.56 14.16
C LYS A 278 4.04 13.74 14.44
N LYS A 279 5.26 13.45 14.91
CA LYS A 279 6.27 14.46 15.26
C LYS A 279 7.11 14.91 14.06
N ALA A 280 7.13 14.16 12.97
CA ALA A 280 7.87 14.47 11.76
C ALA A 280 6.93 15.12 10.74
N LYS A 281 7.39 16.19 10.10
CA LYS A 281 6.70 16.85 8.99
C LYS A 281 7.38 16.45 7.69
N VAL A 282 6.59 16.27 6.65
CA VAL A 282 7.05 16.03 5.29
C VAL A 282 6.63 17.20 4.41
N ARG A 283 7.56 17.72 3.62
CA ARG A 283 7.30 18.74 2.60
C ARG A 283 7.72 18.24 1.24
N LEU A 284 6.79 18.16 0.30
CA LEU A 284 7.09 17.83 -1.10
C LEU A 284 7.81 18.99 -1.76
N LEU A 285 8.82 18.67 -2.56
CA LEU A 285 9.49 19.62 -3.45
C LEU A 285 9.00 19.50 -4.90
N GLY A 286 8.42 18.35 -5.25
CA GLY A 286 7.80 18.10 -6.55
C GLY A 286 8.24 16.79 -7.19
N THR A 287 7.86 16.61 -8.45
CA THR A 287 8.29 15.50 -9.30
C THR A 287 9.23 16.03 -10.38
N VAL A 288 10.38 15.38 -10.54
CA VAL A 288 11.31 15.65 -11.64
C VAL A 288 11.53 14.35 -12.44
N PRO A 289 11.70 14.41 -13.77
CA PRO A 289 12.16 13.24 -14.51
C PRO A 289 13.51 12.81 -13.94
N ASN A 290 13.70 11.51 -13.75
CA ASN A 290 14.96 11.01 -13.22
C ASN A 290 16.00 10.99 -14.35
N PHE A 291 16.79 12.04 -14.50
CA PHE A 291 17.95 12.02 -15.39
C PHE A 291 19.16 11.53 -14.60
N PRO A 292 19.92 10.53 -15.09
CA PRO A 292 21.18 10.18 -14.48
C PRO A 292 22.03 11.44 -14.43
N ARG A 293 22.49 11.79 -13.23
CA ARG A 293 23.42 12.90 -13.04
C ARG A 293 24.61 12.57 -13.94
N ARG A 294 24.84 13.37 -15.01
CA ARG A 294 26.06 13.24 -15.83
C ARG A 294 27.21 13.24 -14.84
N ALA A 295 28.01 12.17 -14.84
CA ALA A 295 29.26 12.18 -14.10
C ALA A 295 30.03 13.40 -14.61
N THR A 296 30.09 14.45 -13.80
CA THR A 296 31.04 15.54 -14.05
C THR A 296 32.40 14.85 -14.01
N PRO A 297 33.16 14.81 -15.13
CA PRO A 297 34.52 14.33 -15.04
C PRO A 297 35.19 15.17 -13.95
N ARG A 298 35.85 14.50 -13.00
CA ARG A 298 36.76 15.16 -12.07
C ARG A 298 37.82 15.82 -12.93
N THR A 299 37.62 17.07 -13.30
CA THR A 299 38.66 17.92 -13.83
C THR A 299 39.66 18.08 -12.70
N SER A 300 40.80 17.43 -12.86
CA SER A 300 41.99 17.76 -12.09
C SER A 300 42.21 19.26 -12.25
N ILE A 301 42.17 19.98 -11.13
CA ILE A 301 42.64 21.36 -11.09
C ILE A 301 44.14 21.27 -11.32
N ARG A 302 44.56 21.36 -12.58
CA ARG A 302 45.93 21.71 -12.93
C ARG A 302 45.93 23.22 -13.12
N SER A 303 46.52 23.90 -12.14
CA SER A 303 46.82 25.32 -12.17
C SER A 303 47.55 25.67 -13.48
N GLN A 304 46.90 26.40 -14.38
CA GLN A 304 47.60 27.23 -15.36
C GLN A 304 46.92 28.59 -15.45
N SER A 305 47.80 29.57 -15.36
CA SER A 305 47.68 31.01 -15.35
C SER A 305 46.69 31.56 -16.36
N ALA A 306 45.95 32.58 -15.94
CA ALA A 306 45.10 33.39 -16.80
C ALA A 306 45.97 34.22 -17.76
N GLU A 307 45.69 34.12 -19.05
CA GLU A 307 45.96 35.19 -20.00
C GLU A 307 44.64 35.65 -20.64
N ILE A 308 44.53 36.96 -20.66
CA ILE A 308 43.38 37.77 -21.06
C ILE A 308 43.36 37.87 -22.59
N MET A 309 42.22 37.61 -23.23
CA MET A 309 41.85 38.23 -24.52
C MET A 309 40.32 38.25 -24.70
N THR A 310 39.74 39.44 -24.63
CA THR A 310 38.49 39.84 -25.32
C THR A 310 38.83 40.36 -26.73
N PRO A 311 37.88 40.66 -27.64
CA PRO A 311 36.41 40.45 -27.68
C PRO A 311 35.94 39.83 -29.03
N VAL A 312 34.63 39.67 -29.27
CA VAL A 312 33.87 40.26 -30.41
C VAL A 312 32.38 39.92 -30.28
N SER A 313 31.56 40.96 -30.44
CA SER A 313 30.10 40.97 -30.49
C SER A 313 29.61 40.80 -31.92
N LEU A 314 28.54 40.01 -32.15
CA LEU A 314 27.62 40.19 -33.28
C LEU A 314 26.21 39.66 -32.92
N THR A 315 25.24 40.56 -32.87
CA THR A 315 23.79 40.33 -33.04
C THR A 315 23.42 40.54 -34.53
N PRO A 316 22.14 40.49 -34.95
CA PRO A 316 21.10 39.45 -34.80
C PRO A 316 20.50 39.10 -36.21
N ARG A 317 19.51 38.21 -36.30
CA ARG A 317 18.51 38.27 -37.40
C ARG A 317 17.22 37.47 -37.10
N ASP A 318 16.12 38.22 -37.02
CA ASP A 318 14.76 38.01 -37.56
C ASP A 318 14.31 36.55 -37.78
N GLY A 319 13.27 36.03 -37.10
CA GLY A 319 11.85 36.38 -37.27
C GLY A 319 11.18 35.48 -38.34
N PRO A 320 9.85 35.32 -38.46
CA PRO A 320 8.76 35.73 -37.56
C PRO A 320 7.59 34.70 -37.42
N LYS A 321 6.65 35.03 -36.49
CA LYS A 321 5.16 34.94 -36.58
C LYS A 321 4.48 33.57 -36.77
N THR A 322 3.83 33.01 -35.75
CA THR A 322 2.45 33.26 -35.24
C THR A 322 1.31 32.97 -36.23
N ALA A 323 0.41 32.06 -35.84
CA ALA A 323 -1.06 32.12 -35.92
C ALA A 323 -1.58 30.72 -35.55
N GLY A 324 -2.66 30.50 -34.83
CA GLY A 324 -3.70 31.36 -34.29
C GLY A 324 -4.74 30.41 -33.69
N SER A 325 -5.22 30.74 -32.51
CA SER A 325 -6.32 30.05 -31.81
C SER A 325 -7.68 30.41 -32.42
N PHE A 326 -8.75 29.91 -31.77
CA PHE A 326 -10.19 30.22 -31.89
C PHE A 326 -10.98 29.32 -32.86
N HIS A 327 -12.22 28.88 -32.59
CA HIS A 327 -13.04 28.61 -31.39
C HIS A 327 -14.42 28.07 -31.91
N LEU A 328 -14.96 26.98 -31.33
CA LEU A 328 -16.39 26.62 -31.04
C LEU A 328 -17.51 26.76 -32.14
N PRO A 329 -18.78 26.29 -31.97
CA PRO A 329 -19.42 25.36 -31.00
C PRO A 329 -20.41 24.33 -31.64
N TYR A 330 -21.05 23.55 -30.75
CA TYR A 330 -22.48 23.14 -30.77
C TYR A 330 -22.93 21.79 -31.35
N ILE A 331 -24.02 21.32 -30.74
CA ILE A 331 -24.60 19.97 -30.59
C ILE A 331 -25.90 19.86 -31.39
N SER A 332 -26.22 18.67 -31.91
CA SER A 332 -27.58 18.10 -32.12
C SER A 332 -27.41 16.66 -32.65
N GLY A 333 -28.16 15.60 -32.31
CA GLY A 333 -29.46 15.42 -31.66
C GLY A 333 -30.36 14.53 -32.54
N GLY A 334 -30.91 13.42 -31.99
CA GLY A 334 -32.04 12.61 -32.53
C GLY A 334 -31.69 11.51 -33.56
N GLN A 335 -32.37 10.37 -33.71
CA GLN A 335 -33.62 9.75 -33.21
C GLN A 335 -33.63 8.26 -33.70
N SER A 336 -34.05 7.27 -32.87
CA SER A 336 -35.22 6.34 -32.99
C SER A 336 -35.34 5.50 -34.29
N THR A 337 -35.68 4.19 -34.36
CA THR A 337 -36.84 3.43 -33.82
C THR A 337 -36.74 1.90 -34.11
N THR A 338 -37.62 1.11 -33.43
CA THR A 338 -38.32 -0.16 -33.82
C THR A 338 -37.51 -1.48 -33.92
N ASP A 339 -37.94 -2.68 -33.47
CA ASP A 339 -39.27 -3.26 -33.15
C ASP A 339 -39.18 -4.41 -32.10
N SER A 340 -40.29 -4.67 -31.40
CA SER A 340 -40.59 -5.92 -30.62
C SER A 340 -41.29 -6.96 -31.54
N PRO A 341 -41.65 -8.22 -31.15
CA PRO A 341 -42.66 -8.48 -30.08
C PRO A 341 -42.71 -9.88 -29.37
N PHE A 342 -43.68 -10.01 -28.42
CA PHE A 342 -44.33 -11.18 -27.75
C PHE A 342 -43.55 -12.01 -26.68
N VAL A 343 -43.88 -12.05 -25.37
CA VAL A 343 -45.10 -12.51 -24.58
C VAL A 343 -45.22 -14.07 -24.58
N MET A 344 -45.44 -14.87 -23.53
CA MET A 344 -46.12 -14.84 -22.20
C MET A 344 -45.49 -15.96 -21.30
N GLY A 345 -45.50 -15.88 -19.97
CA GLY A 345 -46.60 -16.48 -19.20
C GLY A 345 -46.19 -16.87 -17.77
N ILE A 346 -47.15 -16.68 -16.85
CA ILE A 346 -47.10 -16.81 -15.39
C ILE A 346 -47.35 -18.26 -14.95
N LYS A 347 -46.68 -18.71 -13.90
CA LYS A 347 -47.30 -19.35 -12.72
C LYS A 347 -46.41 -19.17 -11.49
#